data_AF-A0A1F8B7C3-F1
#
_entry.id   AF-A0A1F8B7C3-F1
#
_cell.length_a   1.000
_cell.length_b   1.000
_cell.length_c   1.000
_cell.angle_alpha   90.00
_cell.angle_beta   90.00
_cell.angle_gamma   90.00
#
_symmetry.space_group_name_H-M   'P 1'
#
loop_
_entity.id
_entity.type
_entity.pdbx_description
1 polymer ?
#
loop_
_entity_poly.entity_id
_entity_poly.type
_entity_poly.pdbx_seq_one_letter_code
_entity_poly.pdbx_strand_id
1 'polypeptide(L)' 'MLRNISYFSIFGKPLIMYLGILTLSSFLFTALIGFLNFKGIHKIPFKWHPRMAAISITLALIHGLLGILAYL' A
#
# COMPACT_ATOMS: atom_id res chain seq x y z
N MET A 1 13.60 20.45 -4.86
CA MET A 1 13.98 20.05 -3.48
C MET A 1 13.11 18.89 -2.99
N LEU A 2 11.80 18.93 -3.28
CA LEU A 2 10.83 17.94 -2.82
C LEU A 2 11.02 16.55 -3.45
N ARG A 3 11.46 16.49 -4.71
CA ARG A 3 11.92 15.27 -5.40
C ARG A 3 12.87 14.40 -4.57
N ASN A 4 13.73 15.00 -3.74
CA ASN A 4 14.70 14.26 -2.93
C ASN A 4 14.02 13.38 -1.87
N ILE A 5 12.79 13.72 -1.45
CA ILE A 5 12.00 12.91 -0.51
C ILE A 5 11.60 11.60 -1.18
N SER A 6 11.08 11.65 -2.41
CA SER A 6 10.66 10.44 -3.16
C SER A 6 11.84 9.51 -3.48
N TYR A 7 13.00 10.09 -3.78
CA TYR A 7 14.22 9.35 -4.10
C TYR A 7 15.17 9.16 -2.90
N PHE A 8 14.70 9.42 -1.68
CA PHE A 8 15.48 9.15 -0.47
C PHE A 8 15.88 7.67 -0.45
N SER A 9 17.18 7.40 -0.40
CA SER A 9 17.72 6.06 -0.58
C SER A 9 17.68 5.28 0.73
N ILE A 10 17.03 4.13 0.71
CA ILE A 10 17.01 3.15 1.80
C ILE A 10 17.58 1.86 1.20
N PHE A 11 18.66 1.33 1.77
CA PHE A 11 19.35 0.12 1.26
C PHE A 11 19.62 0.15 -0.28
N GLY A 12 19.93 1.33 -0.83
CA GLY A 12 20.28 1.49 -2.25
C GLY A 12 19.10 1.57 -3.22
N LYS A 13 17.85 1.66 -2.72
CA LYS A 13 16.66 1.86 -3.55
C LYS A 13 15.82 3.03 -3.03
N PRO A 14 15.04 3.71 -3.89
CA PRO A 14 14.33 4.92 -3.48
C PRO A 14 13.11 4.60 -2.60
N LEU A 15 12.80 5.48 -1.65
CA LEU A 15 11.66 5.39 -0.73
C LEU A 15 10.34 5.10 -1.47
N ILE A 16 10.10 5.78 -2.59
CA ILE A 16 8.89 5.59 -3.40
C ILE A 16 8.70 4.13 -3.86
N MET A 17 9.80 3.39 -4.14
CA MET A 17 9.74 1.98 -4.52
C MET A 17 9.25 1.11 -3.36
N TYR A 18 9.81 1.31 -2.17
CA TYR A 18 9.41 0.53 -0.99
C TYR A 18 7.96 0.79 -0.60
N LEU A 19 7.51 2.06 -0.63
CA LEU A 19 6.09 2.36 -0.38
C LEU A 19 5.18 1.80 -1.47
N GLY A 20 5.62 1.77 -2.74
CA GLY A 20 4.86 1.13 -3.81
C GLY A 20 4.64 -0.36 -3.57
N ILE A 21 5.70 -1.09 -3.21
CA ILE A 21 5.64 -2.51 -2.84
C ILE A 21 4.70 -2.72 -1.65
N LEU A 22 4.90 -1.95 -0.57
CA LEU A 22 4.07 -2.06 0.64
C LEU A 22 2.59 -1.78 0.35
N THR A 23 2.30 -0.74 -0.45
CA THR A 23 0.94 -0.37 -0.85
C THR A 23 0.29 -1.49 -1.66
N LEU A 24 0.98 -2.02 -2.67
CA LEU A 24 0.48 -3.11 -3.50
C LEU A 24 0.25 -4.38 -2.67
N SER A 25 1.20 -4.77 -1.83
CA SER A 25 1.05 -5.92 -0.93
C SER A 25 -0.14 -5.75 0.01
N SER A 26 -0.36 -4.54 0.54
CA SER A 26 -1.53 -4.24 1.37
C SER A 26 -2.84 -4.41 0.60
N PHE A 27 -2.93 -3.93 -0.65
CA PHE A 27 -4.12 -4.15 -1.49
C PHE A 27 -4.35 -5.63 -1.82
N LEU A 28 -3.30 -6.37 -2.18
CA LEU A 28 -3.41 -7.80 -2.46
C LEU A 28 -3.89 -8.57 -1.23
N PHE A 29 -3.41 -8.20 -0.04
CA PHE A 29 -3.91 -8.80 1.20
C PHE A 29 -5.37 -8.42 1.49
N THR A 30 -5.76 -7.15 1.31
CA THR A 30 -7.16 -6.72 1.43
C THR A 30 -8.07 -7.49 0.48
N ALA A 31 -7.65 -7.67 -0.78
CA ALA A 31 -8.36 -8.45 -1.79
C ALA A 31 -8.44 -9.94 -1.41
N LEU A 32 -7.36 -10.52 -0.89
CA LEU A 32 -7.32 -11.89 -0.40
C LEU A 32 -8.35 -12.12 0.71
N ILE A 33 -8.49 -11.21 1.68
CA ILE A 33 -9.50 -11.33 2.75
C ILE A 33 -10.91 -11.37 2.14
N GLY A 34 -11.21 -10.47 1.19
CA GLY A 34 -12.50 -10.43 0.51
C GLY A 34 -12.77 -11.71 -0.28
N PHE A 35 -11.79 -12.15 -1.07
CA PHE A 35 -11.89 -13.36 -1.90
C PHE A 35 -12.08 -14.63 -1.06
N LEU A 36 -11.30 -14.81 0.01
CA LEU A 36 -11.43 -15.98 0.89
C LEU A 36 -12.80 -16.01 1.57
N ASN A 37 -13.29 -14.88 2.08
CA ASN A 37 -14.62 -14.83 2.70
C ASN A 37 -15.73 -15.09 1.67
N PHE A 38 -15.59 -14.58 0.44
CA PHE A 38 -16.52 -14.89 -0.66
C PHE A 38 -16.55 -16.39 -1.00
N LYS A 39 -15.42 -17.09 -0.87
CA LYS A 39 -15.31 -18.54 -1.03
C LYS A 39 -15.74 -19.35 0.20
N GLY A 40 -16.25 -18.71 1.25
CA GLY A 40 -16.64 -19.37 2.52
C GLY A 40 -15.46 -19.74 3.42
N ILE A 41 -14.24 -19.27 3.10
CA ILE A 41 -13.02 -19.51 3.90
C ILE A 41 -12.86 -18.37 4.90
N HIS A 42 -13.35 -18.57 6.12
CA HIS A 42 -13.39 -17.54 7.17
C HIS A 42 -12.16 -17.53 8.10
N LYS A 43 -10.98 -17.97 7.63
CA LYS A 43 -9.73 -17.93 8.41
C LYS A 43 -9.40 -16.52 8.90
N ILE A 44 -9.72 -15.49 8.10
CA ILE A 44 -9.63 -14.08 8.49
C ILE A 44 -11.05 -13.50 8.49
N PRO A 45 -11.59 -13.07 9.64
CA PRO A 45 -12.94 -12.51 9.71
C PRO A 45 -13.13 -11.30 8.79
N PHE A 46 -14.27 -11.21 8.09
CA PHE A 46 -14.54 -10.13 7.13
C PHE A 46 -14.44 -8.71 7.73
N LYS A 47 -14.61 -8.53 9.05
CA LYS A 47 -14.37 -7.24 9.73
C LYS A 47 -12.96 -6.66 9.51
N TRP A 48 -11.98 -7.50 9.15
CA TRP A 48 -10.63 -7.07 8.80
C TRP A 48 -10.51 -6.51 7.39
N HIS A 49 -11.40 -6.88 6.46
CA HIS A 49 -11.39 -6.34 5.10
C HIS A 49 -11.50 -4.81 5.07
N PRO A 50 -12.51 -4.15 5.69
CA PRO A 50 -12.59 -2.69 5.68
C PRO A 50 -11.46 -2.01 6.46
N ARG A 51 -10.90 -2.67 7.49
CA ARG A 51 -9.73 -2.15 8.23
C ARG A 51 -8.48 -2.13 7.35
N MET A 52 -8.21 -3.23 6.64
CA MET A 52 -7.09 -3.31 5.70
C MET A 52 -7.31 -2.43 4.48
N ALA A 53 -8.55 -2.26 4.01
CA ALA A 53 -8.88 -1.31 2.95
C ALA A 53 -8.52 0.13 3.35
N ALA A 54 -8.88 0.56 4.56
CA ALA A 54 -8.49 1.87 5.08
C ALA A 54 -6.97 2.06 5.12
N ILE A 55 -6.23 1.06 5.63
CA ILE A 55 -4.75 1.08 5.65
C ILE A 55 -4.18 1.17 4.23
N SER A 56 -4.66 0.34 3.30
CA SER A 56 -4.20 0.34 1.90
C SER A 56 -4.46 1.68 1.21
N ILE A 57 -5.62 2.30 1.43
CA ILE A 57 -5.96 3.62 0.88
C ILE A 57 -5.04 4.70 1.45
N THR A 58 -4.79 4.70 2.77
CA THR A 58 -3.83 5.63 3.37
C THR A 58 -2.43 5.49 2.78
N LEU A 59 -1.93 4.25 2.63
CA LEU A 59 -0.65 3.98 1.98
C LEU A 59 -0.64 4.45 0.51
N ALA A 60 -1.73 4.23 -0.23
CA ALA A 60 -1.87 4.65 -1.61
C ALA A 60 -1.82 6.17 -1.78
N LEU A 61 -2.46 6.91 -0.87
CA LEU A 61 -2.42 8.37 -0.88
C LEU A 61 -1.00 8.89 -0.62
N ILE A 62 -0.28 8.29 0.33
CA ILE A 62 1.12 8.65 0.61
C ILE A 62 2.02 8.29 -0.59
N HIS A 63 1.87 7.10 -1.17
CA HIS A 63 2.64 6.67 -2.33
C HIS A 63 2.35 7.53 -3.56
N GLY A 64 1.08 7.85 -3.83
CA GLY A 64 0.66 8.75 -4.91
C GLY A 64 1.22 10.16 -4.71
N LEU A 65 1.22 10.68 -3.49
CA LEU A 65 1.87 11.95 -3.15
C LEU A 65 3.36 11.90 -3.46
N LEU A 66 4.09 10.85 -3.08
CA LEU A 66 5.50 10.69 -3.48
C LEU A 66 5.68 10.65 -4.99
N GLY A 67 4.73 10.04 -5.72
CA GLY A 67 4.70 10.06 -7.18
C GLY A 67 4.63 11.47 -7.74
N ILE A 68 3.75 12.33 -7.19
CA ILE A 68 3.65 13.75 -7.57
C ILE A 68 4.95 14.49 -7.21
N LEU A 69 5.44 14.32 -5.98
CA LEU A 69 6.67 14.97 -5.51
C LEU A 69 7.91 14.57 -6.34
N ALA A 70 7.91 13.42 -7.01
CA ALA A 70 9.02 13.03 -7.89
C ALA A 70 9.19 13.97 -9.10
N TYR A 71 8.16 14.75 -9.44
CA TYR A 71 8.16 15.72 -10.53
C TYR A 71 8.23 17.20 -10.05
N LEU A 72 8.30 17.46 -8.73
CA LEU A 72 8.38 18.80 -8.12
C LEU A 72 9.72 19.03 -7.36
#